data_AF-A0A9D8H877-F1
#
_entry.id   AF-A0A9D8H877-F1
#
_cell.length_a   1.000
_cell.length_b   1.000
_cell.length_c   1.000
_cell.angle_alpha   90.00
_cell.angle_beta   90.00
_cell.angle_gamma   90.00
#
_symmetry.space_group_name_H-M   'P 1'
#
loop_
_entity.id
_entity.type
_entity.pdbx_description
1 polymer ?
#
loop_
_entity_poly.entity_id
_entity_poly.type
_entity_poly.pdbx_seq_one_letter_code
_entity_poly.pdbx_strand_id
1 'polypeptide(L)' 'RALDRWLHRYNHHRHHTAIGGPPISRVNNQPGHNT' A
#
# COMPACT_ATOMS: atom_id res chain seq x y z
N ARG A 1 -4.44 -2.89 18.85
CA ARG A 1 -4.33 -3.15 17.39
C ARG A 1 -2.93 -2.82 16.88
N ALA A 2 -2.02 -3.80 16.90
CA ALA A 2 -0.66 -3.64 16.33
C ALA A 2 -0.63 -4.00 14.84
N LEU A 3 -1.33 -5.07 14.46
CA LEU A 3 -1.46 -5.54 13.07
C LEU A 3 -2.01 -4.46 12.12
N ASP A 4 -3.05 -3.76 12.55
CA ASP A 4 -3.71 -2.71 11.76
C ASP A 4 -2.75 -1.58 11.36
N ARG A 5 -1.94 -1.10 12.31
CA ARG A 5 -0.91 -0.08 12.05
C ARG A 5 0.22 -0.62 11.19
N TRP A 6 0.62 -1.87 11.42
CA TRP A 6 1.64 -2.52 10.62
C TRP A 6 1.22 -2.66 9.15
N LEU A 7 -0.02 -3.11 8.90
CA LEU A 7 -0.60 -3.23 7.55
C LEU A 7 -0.62 -1.87 6.84
N HIS A 8 -1.08 -0.81 7.51
CA HIS A 8 -1.08 0.53 6.93
C HIS A 8 0.33 1.00 6.56
N ARG A 9 1.31 0.79 7.46
CA ARG A 9 2.72 1.15 7.19
C ARG A 9 3.29 0.36 6.02
N TYR A 10 3.04 -0.95 5.97
CA TYR A 10 3.54 -1.82 4.92
C TYR A 10 2.95 -1.43 3.56
N ASN A 11 1.63 -1.36 3.46
CA ASN A 11 0.94 -1.14 2.18
C ASN A 11 1.17 0.27 1.62
N HIS A 12 1.20 1.31 2.46
CA HIS A 12 1.22 2.70 1.98
C HIS A 12 2.58 3.38 2.05
N HIS A 13 3.50 2.94 2.91
CA HIS A 13 4.73 3.69 3.18
C HIS A 13 6.02 2.92 2.91
N ARG A 14 5.99 1.58 2.90
CA ARG A 14 7.21 0.80 2.73
C ARG A 14 7.54 0.68 1.25
N HIS A 15 8.64 1.29 0.83
CA HIS A 15 9.11 1.22 -0.54
C HIS A 15 9.79 -0.12 -0.86
N HIS A 16 9.50 -0.70 -2.02
CA HIS A 16 10.10 -1.93 -2.50
C HIS A 16 10.83 -1.69 -3.83
N THR A 17 12.10 -2.09 -3.91
CA THR A 17 12.92 -1.93 -5.12
C THR A 17 12.40 -2.74 -6.31
N ALA A 18 11.88 -3.95 -6.06
CA ALA A 18 11.36 -4.84 -7.10
C ALA A 18 10.15 -4.26 -7.87
N ILE A 19 9.41 -3.33 -7.27
CA ILE A 19 8.19 -2.74 -7.84
C ILE A 19 8.25 -1.22 -7.93
N GLY A 20 9.40 -0.60 -7.61
CA GLY A 20 9.61 0.84 -7.69
C GLY A 20 8.65 1.70 -6.85
N GLY A 21 8.09 1.15 -5.77
CA GLY A 21 7.03 1.82 -5.00
C GLY A 21 6.56 1.03 -3.78
N PRO A 22 5.60 1.56 -3.00
CA PRO A 22 4.90 0.79 -1.99
C PRO A 22 3.95 -0.24 -2.61
N PRO A 23 3.59 -1.33 -1.91
CA PRO A 23 2.78 -2.42 -2.46
C PRO A 23 1.46 -1.96 -3.09
N ILE A 24 0.83 -0.93 -2.50
CA ILE A 24 -0.46 -0.39 -2.92
C ILE A 24 -0.45 0.23 -4.32
N SER A 25 0.72 0.71 -4.78
CA SER A 25 0.87 1.34 -6.10
C SER A 25 0.62 0.38 -7.27
N ARG A 26 0.50 -0.93 -7.01
CA ARG A 26 0.18 -1.95 -8.03
C ARG A 26 -1.28 -2.39 -8.03
N VAL A 27 -2.11 -1.85 -7.14
CA VAL A 27 -3.53 -2.23 -7.02
C VAL A 27 -4.37 -1.19 -7.77
N ASN A 28 -5.08 -1.62 -8.81
CA ASN A 28 -5.94 -0.75 -9.62
C ASN A 28 -7.38 -0.63 -9.09
N ASN A 29 -7.84 -1.59 -8.28
CA ASN A 29 -9.17 -1.58 -7.66
C ASN A 29 -9.13 -1.02 -6.23
N GLN A 30 -8.54 0.15 -6.08
CA GLN A 30 -8.47 0.86 -4.80
C GLN A 30 -9.77 1.63 -4.53
N PRO A 31 -10.38 1.51 -3.33
CA PRO A 31 -11.45 2.41 -2.92
C PRO A 31 -10.99 3.87 -3.00
N GLY A 32 -11.79 4.75 -3.62
CA GLY A 32 -11.49 6.18 -3.76
C GLY A 32 -10.55 6.55 -4.93
N HIS A 33 -10.16 5.59 -5.77
CA HIS A 33 -9.28 5.83 -6.94
C HIS A 33 -10.06 5.94 -8.27
N ASN A 34 -11.37 5.66 -8.28
CA ASN A 34 -12.23 5.65 -9.47
C ASN A 34 -13.46 6.59 -9.34
N THR A 35 -13.33 7.65 -8.55
CA THR A 35 -14.30 8.76 -8.40
C THR A 35 -13.66 10.04 -8.87
#